data_AF-A0A2V5WSC5-F1
#
_entry.id   AF-A0A2V5WSC5-F1
#
_cell.length_a   1.000
_cell.length_b   1.000
_cell.length_c   1.000
_cell.angle_alpha   90.00
_cell.angle_beta   90.00
_cell.angle_gamma   90.00
#
_symmetry.space_group_name_H-M   'P 1'
#
loop_
_entity.id
_entity.type
_entity.pdbx_description
1 polymer ?
#
loop_
_entity_poly.entity_id
_entity_poly.type
_entity_poly.pdbx_seq_one_letter_code
_entity_poly.pdbx_strand_id
1 'polypeptide(L)'
;MAANLAIPLIGQEEPLTPEKYEREELGVNIYTAPSIERIFQQLDALRPLPFEQLQREFPKASPASREQKGLIFGGLVADGFLVVEAARKSAVDDLGRVLLREARGLGVADRVTRHSASLTDLARRGKWLAVRKELIATQADVEQAMIELRDQKMAHLISLGGWLRGLEISAAAIELNFSPQRANVLAQQDLVDYFVGELKTLPPAQVRTPFFEKIRAGVSAISVSLSKAAEAGFKLDDVKAIRTRARELNLAIRESD
;
A
#
# COMPACT_ATOMS: atom_id res chain seq x y z
N MET A 1 -26.27 -12.11 -40.28
CA MET A 1 -25.21 -12.20 -39.27
C MET A 1 -24.72 -10.80 -38.98
N ALA A 2 -25.03 -10.26 -37.81
CA ALA A 2 -24.43 -9.03 -37.29
C ALA A 2 -24.25 -9.22 -35.79
N ALA A 3 -23.04 -8.98 -35.31
CA ALA A 3 -22.53 -9.35 -34.01
C ALA A 3 -23.16 -8.54 -32.87
N ASN A 4 -23.52 -9.24 -31.80
CA ASN A 4 -23.97 -8.67 -30.54
C ASN A 4 -22.71 -8.31 -29.72
N LEU A 5 -22.33 -7.03 -29.71
CA LEU A 5 -21.27 -6.52 -28.85
C LEU A 5 -21.88 -6.17 -27.49
N ALA A 6 -21.63 -7.01 -26.50
CA ALA A 6 -21.91 -6.70 -25.10
C ALA A 6 -20.94 -5.61 -24.62
N ILE A 7 -21.49 -4.44 -24.32
CA ILE A 7 -20.80 -3.33 -23.67
C ILE A 7 -20.58 -3.71 -22.19
N PRO A 8 -19.37 -3.60 -21.63
CA PRO A 8 -19.18 -3.81 -20.20
C PRO A 8 -19.77 -2.61 -19.44
N LEU A 9 -20.66 -2.89 -18.48
CA LEU A 9 -21.09 -1.92 -17.47
C LEU A 9 -19.91 -1.62 -16.53
N ILE A 10 -19.13 -0.59 -16.88
CA ILE A 10 -18.31 0.13 -15.92
C ILE A 10 -19.29 1.00 -15.10
N GLY A 11 -19.22 0.86 -13.78
CA GLY A 11 -20.11 1.53 -12.83
C GLY A 11 -20.20 3.03 -13.09
N GLN A 12 -21.41 3.58 -12.97
CA GLN A 12 -21.63 5.01 -13.05
C GLN A 12 -20.76 5.71 -12.01
N GLU A 13 -19.90 6.62 -12.43
CA GLU A 13 -19.21 7.53 -11.52
C GLU A 13 -20.26 8.33 -10.76
N GLU A 14 -20.35 8.11 -9.45
CA GLU A 14 -21.22 8.92 -8.59
C GLU A 14 -20.82 10.39 -8.70
N PRO A 15 -21.79 11.32 -8.77
CA PRO A 15 -21.51 12.73 -8.95
C PRO A 15 -20.62 13.26 -7.82
N LEU A 16 -19.57 14.00 -8.21
CA LEU A 16 -18.62 14.63 -7.28
C LEU A 16 -19.34 15.70 -6.45
N THR A 17 -19.46 15.47 -5.13
CA THR A 17 -19.97 16.48 -4.20
C THR A 17 -18.86 17.49 -3.83
N PRO A 18 -19.20 18.72 -3.41
CA PRO A 18 -18.22 19.69 -2.91
C PRO A 18 -17.32 19.13 -1.80
N GLU A 19 -17.89 18.34 -0.89
CA GLU A 19 -17.18 17.65 0.19
C GLU A 19 -16.16 16.63 -0.34
N LYS A 20 -16.46 15.96 -1.46
CA LYS A 20 -15.52 15.02 -2.10
C LYS A 20 -14.35 15.76 -2.77
N TYR A 21 -14.62 16.91 -3.39
CA TYR A 21 -13.58 17.77 -3.95
C TYR A 21 -12.60 18.29 -2.87
N GLU A 22 -13.12 18.78 -1.75
CA GLU A 22 -12.28 19.23 -0.62
C GLU A 22 -11.40 18.09 -0.06
N ARG A 23 -11.92 16.86 -0.02
CA ARG A 23 -11.17 15.69 0.43
C ARG A 23 -10.06 15.30 -0.54
N GLU A 24 -10.32 15.39 -1.85
CA GLU A 24 -9.31 15.12 -2.88
C GLU A 24 -8.18 16.14 -2.84
N GLU A 25 -8.48 17.43 -2.63
CA GLU A 25 -7.48 18.48 -2.43
C GLU A 25 -6.59 18.23 -1.20
N LEU A 26 -7.14 17.60 -0.15
CA LEU A 26 -6.38 17.18 1.03
C LEU A 26 -5.66 15.83 0.85
N GLY A 27 -5.71 15.26 -0.36
CA GLY A 27 -5.02 14.03 -0.71
C GLY A 27 -5.73 12.75 -0.29
N VAL A 28 -7.04 12.80 -0.03
CA VAL A 28 -7.87 11.63 0.28
C VAL A 28 -8.71 11.24 -0.93
N ASN A 29 -8.32 10.14 -1.58
CA ASN A 29 -8.99 9.58 -2.74
C ASN A 29 -8.86 8.03 -2.72
N ILE A 30 -9.36 7.37 -3.77
CA ILE A 30 -9.37 5.90 -3.87
C ILE A 30 -7.96 5.27 -3.88
N TYR A 31 -6.93 6.02 -4.26
CA TYR A 31 -5.55 5.56 -4.34
C TYR A 31 -4.79 5.78 -3.03
N THR A 32 -5.14 6.83 -2.30
CA THR A 32 -4.46 7.19 -1.05
C THR A 32 -5.14 6.66 0.21
N ALA A 33 -6.45 6.45 0.15
CA ALA A 33 -7.23 5.80 1.19
C ALA A 33 -8.07 4.66 0.59
N PRO A 34 -7.42 3.62 0.03
CA PRO A 34 -8.14 2.48 -0.54
C PRO A 34 -8.97 1.76 0.52
N SER A 35 -10.04 1.10 0.08
CA SER A 35 -10.92 0.32 0.97
C SER A 35 -10.15 -0.83 1.63
N ILE A 36 -10.12 -0.83 2.96
CA ILE A 36 -9.50 -1.89 3.78
C ILE A 36 -10.16 -3.25 3.50
N GLU A 37 -11.49 -3.27 3.31
CA GLU A 37 -12.22 -4.50 2.97
C GLU A 37 -11.77 -5.07 1.61
N ARG A 38 -11.63 -4.23 0.59
CA ARG A 38 -11.15 -4.66 -0.73
C ARG A 38 -9.72 -5.19 -0.68
N ILE A 39 -8.85 -4.58 0.15
CA ILE A 39 -7.50 -5.09 0.37
C ILE A 39 -7.55 -6.53 0.92
N PHE A 40 -8.40 -6.80 1.92
CA PHE A 40 -8.55 -8.16 2.44
C PHE A 40 -9.09 -9.14 1.40
N GLN A 41 -10.08 -8.74 0.60
CA GLN A 41 -10.61 -9.58 -0.48
C GLN A 41 -9.53 -9.92 -1.52
N GLN A 42 -8.68 -8.96 -1.89
CA GLN A 42 -7.55 -9.21 -2.78
C GLN A 42 -6.54 -10.18 -2.16
N LEU A 43 -6.19 -10.00 -0.89
CA LEU A 43 -5.28 -10.90 -0.19
C LEU A 43 -5.85 -12.31 -0.05
N ASP A 44 -7.16 -12.46 0.15
CA ASP A 44 -7.85 -13.74 0.16
C ASP A 44 -7.69 -14.48 -1.17
N ALA A 45 -7.87 -13.78 -2.29
CA ALA A 45 -7.67 -14.33 -3.64
C ALA A 45 -6.21 -14.73 -3.93
N LEU A 46 -5.27 -14.10 -3.24
CA LEU A 46 -3.83 -14.34 -3.39
C LEU A 46 -3.27 -15.43 -2.48
N ARG A 47 -4.06 -16.00 -1.56
CA ARG A 47 -3.58 -17.07 -0.68
C ARG A 47 -3.02 -18.28 -1.45
N PRO A 48 -2.07 -19.02 -0.86
CA PRO A 48 -1.38 -18.73 0.41
C PRO A 48 -0.34 -17.60 0.28
N LEU A 49 -0.17 -16.80 1.33
CA LEU A 49 0.86 -15.75 1.38
C LEU A 49 2.18 -16.33 1.93
N PRO A 50 3.34 -16.15 1.25
CA PRO A 50 4.63 -16.68 1.70
C PRO A 50 5.23 -15.84 2.85
N PHE A 51 4.61 -15.88 4.04
CA PHE A 51 5.03 -15.04 5.17
C PHE A 51 6.52 -15.16 5.50
N GLU A 52 7.08 -16.37 5.56
CA GLU A 52 8.49 -16.56 5.93
C GLU A 52 9.46 -15.92 4.93
N GLN A 53 9.07 -15.76 3.66
CA GLN A 53 9.87 -15.08 2.64
C GLN A 53 9.67 -13.57 2.65
N LEU A 54 8.54 -13.10 3.17
CA LEU A 54 8.12 -11.71 3.15
C LEU A 54 8.41 -10.99 4.46
N GLN A 55 8.49 -11.73 5.59
CA GLN A 55 8.80 -11.14 6.88
C GLN A 55 10.17 -10.47 6.83
N ARG A 56 10.26 -9.36 7.55
CA ARG A 56 11.47 -8.52 7.59
C ARG A 56 11.56 -7.89 8.97
N GLU A 57 12.77 -7.56 9.40
CA GLU A 57 12.95 -6.77 10.61
C GLU A 57 12.26 -5.41 10.47
N PHE A 58 11.70 -4.86 11.54
CA PHE A 58 11.14 -3.52 11.50
C PHE A 58 12.21 -2.45 11.80
N PRO A 59 12.09 -1.23 11.25
CA PRO A 59 13.04 -0.15 11.52
C PRO A 59 13.22 0.11 13.02
N LYS A 60 14.47 0.07 13.49
CA LYS A 60 14.82 0.29 14.91
C LYS A 60 14.82 1.76 15.29
N ALA A 61 15.25 2.62 14.35
CA ALA A 61 15.19 4.08 14.47
C ALA A 61 14.18 4.65 13.46
N SER A 62 13.71 5.86 13.74
CA SER A 62 12.95 6.64 12.77
C SER A 62 13.91 7.36 11.81
N PRO A 63 13.58 7.46 10.51
CA PRO A 63 14.37 8.25 9.57
C PRO A 63 14.33 9.74 9.93
N ALA A 64 15.37 10.47 9.53
CA ALA A 64 15.43 11.92 9.70
C ALA A 64 14.50 12.68 8.74
N SER A 65 14.35 12.20 7.49
CA SER A 65 13.43 12.80 6.52
C SER A 65 11.97 12.45 6.85
N ARG A 66 11.12 13.47 6.85
CA ARG A 66 9.67 13.33 7.05
C ARG A 66 9.02 12.58 5.88
N GLU A 67 9.52 12.79 4.66
CA GLU A 67 9.03 12.14 3.45
C GLU A 67 9.37 10.65 3.43
N GLN A 68 10.61 10.30 3.80
CA GLN A 68 11.02 8.90 3.99
C GLN A 68 10.20 8.23 5.10
N LYS A 69 9.91 8.96 6.20
CA LYS A 69 9.01 8.48 7.25
C LYS A 69 7.62 8.13 6.72
N GLY A 70 7.06 8.94 5.83
CA GLY A 70 5.78 8.65 5.17
C GLY A 70 5.82 7.32 4.42
N LEU A 71 6.82 7.15 3.54
CA LEU A 71 7.02 5.91 2.78
C LEU A 71 7.19 4.69 3.70
N ILE A 72 7.98 4.81 4.77
CA ILE A 72 8.15 3.74 5.77
C ILE A 72 6.84 3.43 6.48
N PHE A 73 6.09 4.45 6.91
CA PHE A 73 4.82 4.27 7.62
C PHE A 73 3.81 3.50 6.77
N GLY A 74 3.65 3.88 5.49
CA GLY A 74 2.84 3.13 4.54
C GLY A 74 3.25 1.67 4.40
N GLY A 75 4.56 1.42 4.25
CA GLY A 75 5.09 0.06 4.15
C GLY A 75 4.82 -0.78 5.41
N LEU A 76 4.85 -0.19 6.60
CA LEU A 76 4.51 -0.86 7.86
C LEU A 76 3.02 -1.19 7.93
N VAL A 77 2.14 -0.34 7.42
CA VAL A 77 0.70 -0.62 7.33
C VAL A 77 0.47 -1.85 6.45
N ALA A 78 1.13 -1.95 5.31
CA ALA A 78 1.07 -3.13 4.44
C ALA A 78 1.64 -4.40 5.12
N ASP A 79 2.70 -4.28 5.92
CA ASP A 79 3.19 -5.40 6.75
C ASP A 79 2.12 -5.85 7.77
N GLY A 80 1.30 -4.92 8.29
CA GLY A 80 0.17 -5.24 9.16
C GLY A 80 -0.88 -6.12 8.52
N PHE A 81 -1.26 -5.83 7.28
CA PHE A 81 -2.14 -6.71 6.51
C PHE A 81 -1.52 -8.11 6.35
N LEU A 82 -0.24 -8.20 5.99
CA LEU A 82 0.45 -9.48 5.87
C LEU A 82 0.46 -10.27 7.19
N VAL A 83 0.74 -9.62 8.33
CA VAL A 83 0.75 -10.25 9.66
C VAL A 83 -0.62 -10.79 10.04
N VAL A 84 -1.68 -10.02 9.78
CA VAL A 84 -3.07 -10.43 10.04
C VAL A 84 -3.46 -11.61 9.16
N GLU A 85 -3.16 -11.53 7.86
CA GLU A 85 -3.47 -12.58 6.89
C GLU A 85 -2.74 -13.89 7.15
N ALA A 86 -1.48 -13.80 7.59
CA ALA A 86 -0.69 -14.95 7.97
C ALA A 86 -0.97 -15.40 9.42
N ALA A 87 -1.87 -14.75 10.16
CA ALA A 87 -2.22 -15.09 11.54
C ALA A 87 -0.98 -15.14 12.47
N ARG A 88 -0.03 -14.21 12.31
CA ARG A 88 1.28 -14.25 12.97
C ARG A 88 1.31 -13.47 14.29
N LYS A 89 0.94 -14.15 15.38
CA LYS A 89 0.91 -13.56 16.74
C LYS A 89 2.24 -12.94 17.17
N SER A 90 3.35 -13.60 16.88
CA SER A 90 4.70 -13.18 17.31
C SER A 90 5.11 -11.80 16.76
N ALA A 91 4.56 -11.38 15.63
CA ALA A 91 4.89 -10.11 14.98
C ALA A 91 4.01 -8.93 15.42
N VAL A 92 2.88 -9.19 16.10
CA VAL A 92 1.85 -8.18 16.41
C VAL A 92 2.39 -7.07 17.29
N ASP A 93 3.08 -7.43 18.38
CA ASP A 93 3.51 -6.46 19.39
C ASP A 93 4.63 -5.55 18.86
N ASP A 94 5.60 -6.12 18.17
CA ASP A 94 6.71 -5.37 17.58
C ASP A 94 6.21 -4.44 16.46
N LEU A 95 5.30 -4.92 15.60
CA LEU A 95 4.70 -4.10 14.57
C LEU A 95 3.88 -2.95 15.16
N GLY A 96 3.01 -3.24 16.13
CA GLY A 96 2.17 -2.23 16.79
C GLY A 96 3.00 -1.12 17.45
N ARG A 97 4.11 -1.49 18.11
CA ARG A 97 5.05 -0.53 18.70
C ARG A 97 5.66 0.40 17.65
N VAL A 98 6.12 -0.16 16.52
CA VAL A 98 6.78 0.61 15.46
C VAL A 98 5.79 1.49 14.71
N LEU A 99 4.59 0.99 14.38
CA LEU A 99 3.50 1.79 13.78
C LEU A 99 3.14 2.99 14.65
N LEU A 100 2.98 2.79 15.96
CA LEU A 100 2.66 3.88 16.87
C LEU A 100 3.78 4.94 16.96
N ARG A 101 5.05 4.50 16.97
CA ARG A 101 6.20 5.42 16.95
C ARG A 101 6.19 6.28 15.69
N GLU A 102 6.01 5.68 14.52
CA GLU A 102 6.02 6.43 13.26
C GLU A 102 4.77 7.32 13.13
N ALA A 103 3.59 6.86 13.55
CA ALA A 103 2.36 7.67 13.58
C ALA A 103 2.52 8.94 14.45
N ARG A 104 3.20 8.84 15.61
CA ARG A 104 3.54 10.01 16.44
C ARG A 104 4.45 10.99 15.70
N GLY A 105 5.46 10.48 15.00
CA GLY A 105 6.36 11.31 14.19
C GLY A 105 5.67 12.00 13.01
N LEU A 106 4.49 11.51 12.60
CA LEU A 106 3.64 12.11 11.56
C LEU A 106 2.54 13.02 12.12
N GLY A 107 2.34 13.05 13.45
CA GLY A 107 1.29 13.87 14.07
C GLY A 107 -0.12 13.26 14.03
N VAL A 108 -0.28 11.97 13.71
CA VAL A 108 -1.59 11.29 13.53
C VAL A 108 -1.83 10.17 14.54
N ALA A 109 -1.06 10.13 15.63
CA ALA A 109 -1.13 9.04 16.60
C ALA A 109 -2.49 8.91 17.31
N ASP A 110 -3.20 10.02 17.56
CA ASP A 110 -4.44 10.00 18.32
C ASP A 110 -5.54 9.18 17.64
N ARG A 111 -5.62 9.24 16.31
CA ARG A 111 -6.55 8.41 15.53
C ARG A 111 -6.11 6.95 15.44
N VAL A 112 -4.82 6.72 15.22
CA VAL A 112 -4.23 5.37 15.15
C VAL A 112 -4.37 4.63 16.48
N THR A 113 -4.31 5.34 17.61
CA THR A 113 -4.36 4.73 18.94
C THR A 113 -5.76 4.31 19.39
N ARG A 114 -6.83 4.86 18.81
CA ARG A 114 -8.22 4.57 19.22
C ARG A 114 -8.55 3.06 19.16
N HIS A 115 -8.04 2.37 18.15
CA HIS A 115 -8.32 0.95 17.92
C HIS A 115 -7.15 0.03 18.30
N SER A 116 -5.97 0.58 18.62
CA SER A 116 -4.74 -0.21 18.76
C SER A 116 -4.82 -1.24 19.89
N ALA A 117 -5.38 -0.87 21.05
CA ALA A 117 -5.53 -1.78 22.19
C ALA A 117 -6.46 -2.96 21.86
N SER A 118 -7.59 -2.69 21.20
CA SER A 118 -8.56 -3.71 20.76
C SER A 118 -7.92 -4.66 19.75
N LEU A 119 -7.28 -4.11 18.71
CA LEU A 119 -6.59 -4.87 17.67
C LEU A 119 -5.51 -5.78 18.24
N THR A 120 -4.66 -5.26 19.13
CA THR A 120 -3.59 -6.03 19.76
C THR A 120 -4.15 -7.14 20.67
N ASP A 121 -5.17 -6.86 21.50
CA ASP A 121 -5.80 -7.88 22.35
C ASP A 121 -6.43 -9.01 21.52
N LEU A 122 -7.21 -8.67 20.50
CA LEU A 122 -7.83 -9.64 19.59
C LEU A 122 -6.78 -10.50 18.88
N ALA A 123 -5.71 -9.88 18.38
CA ALA A 123 -4.63 -10.57 17.69
C ALA A 123 -3.82 -11.50 18.62
N ARG A 124 -3.51 -11.08 19.86
CA ARG A 124 -2.89 -11.93 20.90
C ARG A 124 -3.74 -13.17 21.21
N ARG A 125 -5.06 -12.97 21.32
CA ARG A 125 -6.03 -14.06 21.49
C ARG A 125 -6.23 -14.91 20.23
N GLY A 126 -5.68 -14.51 19.08
CA GLY A 126 -5.81 -15.23 17.80
C GLY A 126 -7.18 -15.08 17.15
N LYS A 127 -7.95 -14.04 17.51
CA LYS A 127 -9.29 -13.77 16.96
C LYS A 127 -9.18 -13.02 15.62
N TRP A 128 -8.54 -13.62 14.62
CA TRP A 128 -8.17 -12.94 13.36
C TRP A 128 -9.36 -12.40 12.55
N LEU A 129 -10.50 -13.10 12.55
CA LEU A 129 -11.73 -12.58 11.93
C LEU A 129 -12.22 -11.31 12.63
N ALA A 130 -12.10 -11.23 13.96
CA ALA A 130 -12.44 -10.03 14.71
C ALA A 130 -11.43 -8.91 14.45
N VAL A 131 -10.13 -9.23 14.34
CA VAL A 131 -9.09 -8.26 13.94
C VAL A 131 -9.40 -7.65 12.58
N ARG A 132 -9.76 -8.47 11.58
CA ARG A 132 -10.19 -7.98 10.26
C ARG A 132 -11.40 -7.05 10.34
N LYS A 133 -12.44 -7.46 11.09
CA LYS A 133 -13.64 -6.65 11.27
C LYS A 133 -13.33 -5.29 11.90
N GLU A 134 -12.48 -5.29 12.92
CA GLU A 134 -12.03 -4.07 13.60
C GLU A 134 -11.22 -3.18 12.65
N LEU A 135 -10.29 -3.74 11.85
CA LEU A 135 -9.54 -2.98 10.84
C LEU A 135 -10.44 -2.36 9.78
N ILE A 136 -11.45 -3.10 9.28
CA ILE A 136 -12.42 -2.54 8.33
C ILE A 136 -13.19 -1.38 8.95
N ALA A 137 -13.55 -1.47 10.24
CA ALA A 137 -14.23 -0.40 10.96
C ALA A 137 -13.36 0.87 11.12
N THR A 138 -12.03 0.79 10.96
CA THR A 138 -11.15 1.97 11.04
C THR A 138 -11.11 2.80 9.76
N GLN A 139 -11.80 2.41 8.68
CA GLN A 139 -11.73 3.10 7.37
C GLN A 139 -11.95 4.62 7.50
N ALA A 140 -13.04 5.04 8.15
CA ALA A 140 -13.36 6.45 8.32
C ALA A 140 -12.31 7.20 9.15
N ASP A 141 -11.70 6.53 10.13
CA ASP A 141 -10.64 7.10 10.95
C ASP A 141 -9.32 7.25 10.22
N VAL A 142 -9.00 6.32 9.32
CA VAL A 142 -7.84 6.41 8.41
C VAL A 142 -8.03 7.58 7.46
N GLU A 143 -9.20 7.69 6.82
CA GLU A 143 -9.52 8.81 5.93
C GLU A 143 -9.44 10.16 6.66
N GLN A 144 -10.00 10.23 7.87
CA GLN A 144 -9.95 11.45 8.66
C GLN A 144 -8.53 11.79 9.13
N ALA A 145 -7.69 10.80 9.45
CA ALA A 145 -6.28 11.02 9.76
C ALA A 145 -5.52 11.59 8.55
N MET A 146 -5.85 11.14 7.35
CA MET A 146 -5.25 11.67 6.12
C MET A 146 -5.68 13.12 5.85
N ILE A 147 -6.93 13.47 6.11
CA ILE A 147 -7.42 14.86 6.07
C ILE A 147 -6.65 15.74 7.08
N GLU A 148 -6.45 15.24 8.29
CA GLU A 148 -5.79 15.99 9.38
C GLU A 148 -4.30 16.20 9.20
N LEU A 149 -3.63 15.39 8.36
CA LEU A 149 -2.26 15.69 7.95
C LEU A 149 -2.15 17.10 7.36
N ARG A 150 -3.22 17.59 6.71
CA ARG A 150 -3.24 18.85 5.93
C ARG A 150 -2.04 18.96 4.99
N ASP A 151 -1.64 17.81 4.46
CA ASP A 151 -0.43 17.62 3.70
C ASP A 151 -0.66 16.51 2.67
N GLN A 152 -1.22 16.94 1.53
CA GLN A 152 -1.54 16.08 0.40
C GLN A 152 -0.33 15.27 -0.07
N LYS A 153 0.88 15.87 -0.07
CA LYS A 153 2.10 15.19 -0.51
C LYS A 153 2.48 14.05 0.44
N MET A 154 2.34 14.26 1.74
CA MET A 154 2.53 13.19 2.71
C MET A 154 1.51 12.07 2.57
N ALA A 155 0.24 12.39 2.30
CA ALA A 155 -0.77 11.39 2.01
C ALA A 155 -0.35 10.52 0.81
N HIS A 156 0.17 11.12 -0.27
CA HIS A 156 0.67 10.38 -1.43
C HIS A 156 1.88 9.51 -1.10
N LEU A 157 2.84 10.01 -0.32
CA LEU A 157 4.04 9.25 0.07
C LEU A 157 3.72 8.08 1.00
N ILE A 158 2.82 8.26 1.96
CA ILE A 158 2.32 7.17 2.81
C ILE A 158 1.69 6.09 1.93
N SER A 159 0.83 6.49 1.01
CA SER A 159 0.11 5.57 0.13
C SER A 159 1.04 4.84 -0.83
N LEU A 160 2.03 5.54 -1.40
CA LEU A 160 3.06 4.95 -2.25
C LEU A 160 3.89 3.90 -1.49
N GLY A 161 4.28 4.19 -0.26
CA GLY A 161 5.00 3.24 0.59
C GLY A 161 4.20 1.98 0.87
N GLY A 162 2.90 2.13 1.16
CA GLY A 162 1.97 1.02 1.32
C GLY A 162 1.79 0.20 0.04
N TRP A 163 1.62 0.88 -1.10
CA TRP A 163 1.47 0.23 -2.40
C TRP A 163 2.72 -0.54 -2.83
N LEU A 164 3.92 0.04 -2.71
CA LEU A 164 5.17 -0.65 -3.04
C LEU A 164 5.35 -1.92 -2.22
N ARG A 165 4.99 -1.88 -0.94
CA ARG A 165 5.04 -3.06 -0.08
C ARG A 165 3.94 -4.07 -0.42
N GLY A 166 2.72 -3.62 -0.66
CA GLY A 166 1.61 -4.45 -1.12
C GLY A 166 1.89 -5.15 -2.46
N LEU A 167 2.56 -4.46 -3.38
CA LEU A 167 3.00 -4.99 -4.67
C LEU A 167 4.01 -6.13 -4.49
N GLU A 168 5.01 -5.94 -3.62
CA GLU A 168 5.99 -6.99 -3.30
C GLU A 168 5.30 -8.23 -2.69
N ILE A 169 4.39 -8.03 -1.73
CA ILE A 169 3.62 -9.10 -1.08
C ILE A 169 2.79 -9.86 -2.12
N SER A 170 2.07 -9.14 -2.97
CA SER A 170 1.19 -9.72 -3.98
C SER A 170 1.98 -10.49 -5.02
N ALA A 171 3.05 -9.89 -5.56
CA ALA A 171 3.91 -10.54 -6.53
C ALA A 171 4.59 -11.79 -5.96
N ALA A 172 5.00 -11.80 -4.69
CA ALA A 172 5.53 -13.00 -4.03
C ALA A 172 4.49 -14.13 -3.90
N ALA A 173 3.25 -13.79 -3.55
CA ALA A 173 2.17 -14.77 -3.43
C ALA A 173 1.76 -15.34 -4.81
N ILE A 174 1.82 -14.53 -5.85
CA ILE A 174 1.60 -14.97 -7.23
C ILE A 174 2.78 -15.82 -7.70
N GLU A 175 4.02 -15.42 -7.42
CA GLU A 175 5.21 -16.20 -7.80
C GLU A 175 5.21 -17.60 -7.17
N LEU A 176 4.83 -17.70 -5.89
CA LEU A 176 4.74 -18.98 -5.17
C LEU A 176 3.77 -19.96 -5.86
N ASN A 177 2.66 -19.45 -6.39
CA ASN A 177 1.62 -20.24 -7.04
C ASN A 177 1.11 -19.51 -8.28
N PHE A 178 1.92 -19.55 -9.34
CA PHE A 178 1.69 -18.74 -10.52
C PHE A 178 0.54 -19.27 -11.38
N SER A 179 -0.33 -18.34 -11.77
CA SER A 179 -1.23 -18.49 -12.91
C SER A 179 -1.46 -17.11 -13.53
N PRO A 180 -1.73 -17.02 -14.84
CA PRO A 180 -2.07 -15.75 -15.48
C PRO A 180 -3.26 -15.05 -14.81
N GLN A 181 -4.27 -15.81 -14.37
CA GLN A 181 -5.46 -15.28 -13.69
C GLN A 181 -5.11 -14.61 -12.36
N ARG A 182 -4.22 -15.23 -11.56
CA ARG A 182 -3.73 -14.64 -10.31
C ARG A 182 -2.84 -13.42 -10.58
N ALA A 183 -2.03 -13.48 -11.64
CA ALA A 183 -1.13 -12.39 -12.02
C ALA A 183 -1.88 -11.12 -12.48
N ASN A 184 -3.07 -11.27 -13.05
CA ASN A 184 -3.91 -10.12 -13.43
C ASN A 184 -4.29 -9.20 -12.26
N VAL A 185 -4.19 -9.66 -11.00
CA VAL A 185 -4.38 -8.78 -9.83
C VAL A 185 -3.34 -7.66 -9.77
N LEU A 186 -2.16 -7.86 -10.39
CA LEU A 186 -1.11 -6.84 -10.49
C LEU A 186 -1.42 -5.76 -11.53
N ALA A 187 -2.40 -5.96 -12.42
CA ALA A 187 -2.75 -5.05 -13.51
C ALA A 187 -3.49 -3.79 -13.00
N GLN A 188 -2.82 -2.99 -12.18
CA GLN A 188 -3.35 -1.76 -11.57
C GLN A 188 -2.67 -0.54 -12.18
N GLN A 189 -2.81 -0.37 -13.50
CA GLN A 189 -2.10 0.66 -14.27
C GLN A 189 -2.44 2.07 -13.80
N ASP A 190 -3.72 2.37 -13.59
CA ASP A 190 -4.17 3.70 -13.13
C ASP A 190 -3.54 4.09 -11.78
N LEU A 191 -3.40 3.13 -10.87
CA LEU A 191 -2.82 3.35 -9.55
C LEU A 191 -1.31 3.66 -9.62
N VAL A 192 -0.55 2.91 -10.43
CA VAL A 192 0.88 3.20 -10.58
C VAL A 192 1.11 4.50 -11.34
N ASP A 193 0.29 4.80 -12.36
CA ASP A 193 0.40 6.04 -13.13
C ASP A 193 0.06 7.27 -12.29
N TYR A 194 -0.93 7.13 -11.39
CA TYR A 194 -1.21 8.12 -10.36
C TYR A 194 0.05 8.44 -9.53
N PHE A 195 0.73 7.43 -8.97
CA PHE A 195 1.95 7.66 -8.19
C PHE A 195 3.12 8.20 -9.03
N VAL A 196 3.27 7.76 -10.29
CA VAL A 196 4.27 8.33 -11.22
C VAL A 196 4.00 9.83 -11.46
N GLY A 197 2.72 10.22 -11.55
CA GLY A 197 2.28 11.61 -11.64
C GLY A 197 2.67 12.40 -10.39
N GLU A 198 2.25 11.94 -9.22
CA GLU A 198 2.48 12.63 -7.94
C GLU A 198 3.97 12.78 -7.59
N LEU A 199 4.81 11.81 -7.93
CA LEU A 199 6.26 11.93 -7.71
C LEU A 199 6.90 13.08 -8.52
N LYS A 200 6.26 13.54 -9.59
CA LYS A 200 6.72 14.70 -10.39
C LYS A 200 6.30 16.05 -9.78
N THR A 201 5.31 16.07 -8.88
CA THR A 201 4.77 17.29 -8.24
C THR A 201 5.47 17.64 -6.93
N LEU A 202 6.40 16.78 -6.48
CA LEU A 202 7.24 17.04 -5.31
C LEU A 202 8.10 18.31 -5.51
N PRO A 203 8.33 19.13 -4.47
CA PRO A 203 9.14 20.35 -4.57
C PRO A 203 10.57 20.11 -5.08
N PRO A 204 11.17 21.06 -5.83
CA PRO A 204 12.48 20.87 -6.46
C PRO A 204 13.63 20.49 -5.51
N ALA A 205 13.58 20.95 -4.26
CA ALA A 205 14.59 20.64 -3.24
C ALA A 205 14.58 19.16 -2.82
N GLN A 206 13.42 18.51 -2.84
CA GLN A 206 13.26 17.10 -2.48
C GLN A 206 13.45 16.18 -3.72
N VAL A 207 12.92 16.59 -4.88
CA VAL A 207 13.00 15.82 -6.13
C VAL A 207 14.45 15.54 -6.56
N ARG A 208 15.36 16.48 -6.31
CA ARG A 208 16.76 16.37 -6.73
C ARG A 208 17.65 15.55 -5.80
N THR A 209 17.09 15.01 -4.71
CA THR A 209 17.88 14.13 -3.84
C THR A 209 18.11 12.79 -4.54
N PRO A 210 19.30 12.16 -4.39
CA PRO A 210 19.55 10.83 -4.97
C PRO A 210 18.50 9.78 -4.55
N PHE A 211 17.98 9.92 -3.32
CA PHE A 211 16.90 9.09 -2.80
C PHE A 211 15.62 9.19 -3.65
N PHE A 212 15.06 10.39 -3.82
CA PHE A 212 13.81 10.56 -4.58
C PHE A 212 14.00 10.29 -6.08
N GLU A 213 15.19 10.54 -6.63
CA GLU A 213 15.52 10.13 -7.99
C GLU A 213 15.45 8.60 -8.16
N LYS A 214 16.03 7.84 -7.23
CA LYS A 214 15.95 6.36 -7.22
C LYS A 214 14.50 5.87 -7.13
N ILE A 215 13.70 6.46 -6.23
CA ILE A 215 12.27 6.10 -6.08
C ILE A 215 11.50 6.39 -7.37
N ARG A 216 11.63 7.58 -7.94
CA ARG A 216 10.94 7.99 -9.17
C ARG A 216 11.29 7.10 -10.36
N ALA A 217 12.58 6.84 -10.56
CA ALA A 217 13.06 5.98 -11.63
C ALA A 217 12.51 4.54 -11.47
N GLY A 218 12.55 3.99 -10.25
CA GLY A 218 12.07 2.65 -9.98
C GLY A 218 10.55 2.50 -10.13
N VAL A 219 9.76 3.44 -9.60
CA VAL A 219 8.29 3.43 -9.76
C VAL A 219 7.90 3.56 -11.23
N SER A 220 8.58 4.42 -11.99
CA SER A 220 8.37 4.54 -13.45
C SER A 220 8.70 3.22 -14.18
N ALA A 221 9.79 2.55 -13.79
CA ALA A 221 10.17 1.27 -14.38
C ALA A 221 9.15 0.15 -14.04
N ILE A 222 8.56 0.19 -12.84
CA ILE A 222 7.46 -0.71 -12.45
C ILE A 222 6.23 -0.43 -13.31
N SER A 223 5.81 0.83 -13.48
CA SER A 223 4.68 1.18 -14.37
C SER A 223 4.86 0.60 -15.78
N VAL A 224 6.02 0.83 -16.40
CA VAL A 224 6.32 0.30 -17.73
C VAL A 224 6.26 -1.23 -17.78
N SER A 225 6.67 -1.91 -16.71
CA SER A 225 6.66 -3.37 -16.66
C SER A 225 5.25 -3.92 -16.48
N LEU A 226 4.43 -3.27 -15.66
CA LEU A 226 3.03 -3.63 -15.46
C LEU A 226 2.22 -3.43 -16.74
N SER A 227 2.37 -2.29 -17.41
CA SER A 227 1.70 -2.01 -18.69
C SER A 227 2.06 -3.06 -19.75
N LYS A 228 3.35 -3.32 -19.96
CA LYS A 228 3.79 -4.34 -20.94
C LYS A 228 3.26 -5.74 -20.62
N ALA A 229 3.29 -6.14 -19.35
CA ALA A 229 2.81 -7.46 -18.93
C ALA A 229 1.27 -7.56 -19.03
N ALA A 230 0.54 -6.49 -18.76
CA ALA A 230 -0.91 -6.46 -18.92
C ALA A 230 -1.33 -6.58 -20.39
N GLU A 231 -0.61 -5.94 -21.32
CA GLU A 231 -0.85 -6.04 -22.76
C GLU A 231 -0.51 -7.43 -23.33
N ALA A 232 0.65 -7.98 -22.94
CA ALA A 232 1.14 -9.25 -23.47
C ALA A 232 0.59 -10.49 -22.75
N GLY A 233 -0.07 -10.30 -21.61
CA GLY A 233 -0.41 -11.34 -20.65
C GLY A 233 0.78 -11.66 -19.72
N PHE A 234 0.54 -11.60 -18.41
CA PHE A 234 1.57 -11.81 -17.40
C PHE A 234 2.19 -13.21 -17.48
N LYS A 235 3.53 -13.27 -17.46
CA LYS A 235 4.33 -14.48 -17.31
C LYS A 235 4.99 -14.51 -15.94
N LEU A 236 5.46 -15.68 -15.52
CA LEU A 236 6.15 -15.85 -14.24
C LEU A 236 7.38 -14.94 -14.12
N ASP A 237 8.13 -14.77 -15.21
CA ASP A 237 9.32 -13.91 -15.21
C ASP A 237 8.97 -12.42 -15.06
N ASP A 238 7.81 -11.97 -15.57
CA ASP A 238 7.31 -10.62 -15.36
C ASP A 238 7.01 -10.40 -13.87
N VAL A 239 6.31 -11.35 -13.24
CA VAL A 239 5.98 -11.30 -11.81
C VAL A 239 7.25 -11.27 -10.95
N LYS A 240 8.26 -12.09 -11.27
CA LYS A 240 9.56 -12.10 -10.59
C LYS A 240 10.31 -10.78 -10.75
N ALA A 241 10.31 -10.20 -11.95
CA ALA A 241 10.96 -8.92 -12.21
C ALA A 241 10.27 -7.78 -11.44
N ILE A 242 8.94 -7.76 -11.42
CA ILE A 242 8.15 -6.78 -10.65
C ILE A 242 8.41 -6.94 -9.14
N ARG A 243 8.38 -8.17 -8.61
CA ARG A 243 8.69 -8.45 -7.21
C ARG A 243 10.08 -7.95 -6.83
N THR A 244 11.08 -8.27 -7.64
CA THR A 244 12.48 -7.87 -7.40
C THR A 244 12.61 -6.36 -7.32
N ARG A 245 12.05 -5.62 -8.29
CA ARG A 245 12.09 -4.15 -8.28
C ARG A 245 11.34 -3.54 -7.10
N ALA A 246 10.15 -4.05 -6.78
CA ALA A 246 9.39 -3.59 -5.62
C ALA A 246 10.18 -3.80 -4.33
N ARG A 247 10.83 -4.97 -4.19
CA ARG A 247 11.71 -5.29 -3.05
C ARG A 247 12.92 -4.36 -2.97
N GLU A 248 13.60 -4.09 -4.08
CA GLU A 248 14.75 -3.17 -4.13
C GLU A 248 14.37 -1.75 -3.67
N LEU A 249 13.20 -1.25 -4.11
CA LEU A 249 12.69 0.04 -3.65
C LEU A 249 12.31 0.01 -2.16
N ASN A 250 11.64 -1.05 -1.70
CA ASN A 250 11.32 -1.22 -0.29
C ASN A 250 12.58 -1.29 0.60
N LEU A 251 13.68 -1.86 0.10
CA LEU A 251 14.97 -1.85 0.79
C LEU A 251 15.56 -0.44 0.82
N ALA A 252 15.61 0.24 -0.34
CA ALA A 252 16.12 1.60 -0.43
C ALA A 252 15.36 2.60 0.46
N ILE A 253 14.03 2.46 0.58
CA ILE A 253 13.20 3.29 1.47
C ILE A 253 13.60 3.13 2.94
N ARG A 254 14.10 1.96 3.33
CA ARG A 254 14.36 1.59 4.72
C ARG A 254 15.82 1.73 5.14
N GLU A 255 16.73 1.77 4.17
CA GLU A 255 18.12 2.14 4.41
C GLU A 255 18.16 3.59 4.91
N SER A 256 18.73 3.78 6.09
CA SER A 256 19.05 5.12 6.59
C SER A 256 20.42 5.48 5.99
N ASP A 257 20.52 6.67 5.40
CA ASP A 257 21.83 7.26 5.05
C ASP A 257 22.71 7.38 6.31
#